data_AF-A0A151EJ34-F1
#
_entry.id   AF-A0A151EJ34-F1
#
_cell.length_a   1.000
_cell.length_b   1.000
_cell.length_c   1.000
_cell.angle_alpha   90.00
_cell.angle_beta   90.00
_cell.angle_gamma   90.00
#
_symmetry.space_group_name_H-M   'P 1'
#
loop_
_entity.id
_entity.type
_entity.pdbx_description
1 polymer ?
#
loop_
_entity_poly.entity_id
_entity_poly.type
_entity_poly.pdbx_seq_one_letter_code
_entity_poly.pdbx_strand_id
1 'polypeptide(L)'
;MSINAFLHKYKIPLCSIFIILGIVLITFCVPGLLYTEGDVGITATANDILGDWAYWILILGIALLIIGVFYVYGYFKYLKEFKELMKINSKAKFIKNLDRIEELAWRLHPRFENIVIEKKKEFRIK
;
A
#
# COMPACT_ATOMS: atom_id res chain seq x y z
N MET A 1 -22.67 -5.19 6.42
CA MET A 1 -21.23 -5.41 6.20
C MET A 1 -20.49 -4.35 7.02
N SER A 2 -19.71 -4.74 8.04
CA SER A 2 -19.09 -3.76 8.94
C SER A 2 -17.99 -2.97 8.22
N ILE A 3 -17.84 -1.69 8.57
CA ILE A 3 -16.82 -0.77 8.01
C ILE A 3 -15.41 -1.38 8.12
N ASN A 4 -15.13 -2.10 9.20
CA ASN A 4 -13.85 -2.78 9.42
C ASN A 4 -13.56 -3.88 8.38
N ALA A 5 -14.57 -4.65 7.97
CA ALA A 5 -14.41 -5.68 6.95
C ALA A 5 -14.15 -5.06 5.57
N PHE A 6 -14.78 -3.93 5.26
CA PHE A 6 -14.53 -3.18 4.03
C PHE A 6 -13.11 -2.60 4.00
N LEU A 7 -12.71 -1.90 5.06
CA LEU A 7 -11.35 -1.36 5.18
C LEU A 7 -10.32 -2.48 5.06
N HIS A 8 -10.51 -3.60 5.74
CA HIS A 8 -9.61 -4.74 5.65
C HIS A 8 -9.51 -5.32 4.23
N LYS A 9 -10.62 -5.37 3.49
CA LYS A 9 -10.67 -5.85 2.11
C LYS A 9 -9.99 -4.90 1.12
N TYR A 10 -10.11 -3.59 1.33
CA TYR A 10 -9.66 -2.55 0.40
C TYR A 10 -8.42 -1.76 0.87
N LYS A 11 -7.73 -2.19 1.95
CA LYS A 11 -6.49 -1.56 2.46
C LYS A 11 -5.47 -1.27 1.36
N ILE A 12 -5.27 -2.22 0.45
CA ILE A 12 -4.31 -2.12 -0.66
C ILE A 12 -4.74 -1.09 -1.72
N PRO A 13 -5.94 -1.21 -2.32
CA PRO A 13 -6.39 -0.21 -3.29
C PRO A 13 -6.45 1.19 -2.68
N LEU A 14 -6.83 1.32 -1.40
CA LEU A 14 -6.84 2.60 -0.70
C LEU A 14 -5.42 3.20 -0.57
N CYS A 15 -4.42 2.40 -0.18
CA CYS A 15 -3.04 2.86 -0.09
C CYS A 15 -2.48 3.23 -1.48
N SER A 16 -2.82 2.48 -2.53
CA SER A 16 -2.39 2.85 -3.89
C SER A 16 -3.01 4.15 -4.38
N ILE A 17 -4.25 4.46 -3.98
CA ILE A 17 -4.89 5.75 -4.28
C ILE A 17 -4.12 6.89 -3.61
N PHE A 18 -3.71 6.75 -2.35
CA PHE A 18 -2.90 7.76 -1.67
C PHE A 18 -1.54 8.00 -2.34
N ILE A 19 -0.88 6.95 -2.84
CA ILE A 19 0.37 7.10 -3.61
C ILE A 19 0.11 7.87 -4.91
N ILE A 20 -0.90 7.47 -5.69
CA ILE A 20 -1.23 8.13 -6.96
C ILE A 20 -1.57 9.59 -6.72
N LEU A 21 -2.39 9.88 -5.71
CA LEU A 21 -2.75 11.24 -5.33
C LEU A 21 -1.53 12.05 -4.92
N GLY A 22 -0.64 11.49 -4.10
CA GLY A 22 0.61 12.15 -3.70
C GLY A 22 1.50 12.49 -4.89
N ILE A 23 1.66 11.57 -5.84
CA ILE A 23 2.43 11.80 -7.07
C ILE A 23 1.82 12.94 -7.90
N VAL A 24 0.50 12.93 -8.09
CA VAL A 24 -0.21 13.96 -8.83
C VAL A 24 -0.01 15.32 -8.17
N LEU A 25 -0.21 15.43 -6.85
CA LEU A 25 -0.02 16.67 -6.11
C LEU A 25 1.41 17.21 -6.25
N ILE A 26 2.42 16.36 -6.11
CA ILE A 26 3.82 16.74 -6.28
C ILE A 26 4.07 17.25 -7.70
N THR A 27 3.56 16.54 -8.71
CA THR A 27 3.75 16.90 -10.12
C THR A 27 3.15 18.27 -10.45
N PHE A 28 2.02 18.64 -9.85
CA PHE A 28 1.40 19.96 -10.02
C PHE A 28 2.09 21.07 -9.22
N CYS A 29 2.69 20.75 -8.06
CA CYS A 29 3.36 21.75 -7.22
C CYS A 29 4.76 22.14 -7.73
N VAL A 30 5.50 21.18 -8.31
CA VAL A 30 6.88 21.41 -8.77
C VAL A 30 6.99 22.57 -9.79
N PRO A 31 6.12 22.67 -10.82
CA PRO A 31 6.16 23.80 -11.75
C PRO A 31 5.87 25.15 -11.11
N GLY A 32 5.00 25.21 -10.10
CA GLY A 32 4.70 26.46 -9.38
C GLY A 32 5.89 26.96 -8.55
N LEU A 33 6.66 26.05 -7.96
CA LEU A 33 7.87 26.40 -7.18
C LEU A 33 9.07 26.79 -8.05
N LEU A 34 9.08 26.38 -9.32
CA LEU A 34 10.14 26.73 -10.28
C LEU A 34 9.83 28.02 -11.06
N TYR A 35 8.69 28.65 -10.80
CA TYR A 35 8.28 29.87 -11.48
C TYR A 35 9.26 31.03 -11.23
N THR A 36 9.66 31.71 -12.30
CA THR A 36 10.42 32.97 -12.25
C THR A 36 9.61 34.10 -12.89
N GLU A 37 9.78 35.34 -12.40
CA GLU A 37 9.11 36.51 -12.96
C GLU A 37 9.38 36.62 -14.48
N GLY A 38 8.31 36.56 -15.27
CA GLY A 38 8.38 36.58 -16.74
C GLY A 38 8.15 35.22 -17.41
N ASP A 39 8.03 34.13 -16.64
CA ASP A 39 7.65 32.83 -17.18
C ASP A 39 6.20 32.80 -17.69
N VAL A 40 5.96 31.99 -18.72
CA VAL A 40 4.65 31.78 -19.35
C VAL A 40 4.34 30.29 -19.46
N GLY A 41 3.05 29.94 -19.53
CA GLY A 41 2.60 28.55 -19.69
C GLY A 41 2.40 27.81 -18.36
N ILE A 42 2.86 26.56 -18.28
CA ILE A 42 2.51 25.64 -17.17
C ILE A 42 3.04 26.13 -15.82
N THR A 43 4.22 26.74 -15.76
CA THR A 43 4.79 27.31 -14.51
C THR A 43 3.98 28.50 -14.03
N ALA A 44 3.60 29.42 -14.94
CA ALA A 44 2.76 30.57 -14.62
C ALA A 44 1.37 30.15 -14.13
N THR A 45 0.71 29.22 -14.84
CA THR A 45 -0.61 28.72 -14.41
C THR A 45 -0.55 27.96 -13.09
N ALA A 46 0.50 27.18 -12.84
CA ALA A 46 0.69 26.50 -11.56
C ALA A 46 0.91 27.50 -10.42
N ASN A 47 1.69 28.55 -10.66
CA ASN A 47 1.90 29.63 -9.69
C ASN A 47 0.61 30.44 -9.43
N ASP A 48 -0.18 30.75 -10.47
CA ASP A 48 -1.45 31.47 -10.30
C ASP A 48 -2.49 30.67 -9.48
N ILE A 49 -2.48 29.34 -9.62
CA ILE A 49 -3.41 28.45 -8.89
C ILE A 49 -2.94 28.20 -7.45
N LEU A 50 -1.64 27.93 -7.26
CA LEU A 50 -1.10 27.44 -6.00
C LEU A 50 -0.41 28.53 -5.18
N GLY A 51 0.26 29.48 -5.83
CA GLY A 51 1.06 30.54 -5.22
C GLY A 51 1.92 30.04 -4.06
N ASP A 52 1.90 30.77 -2.95
CA ASP A 52 2.64 30.45 -1.73
C ASP A 52 2.21 29.11 -1.07
N TRP A 53 1.02 28.59 -1.41
CA TRP A 53 0.56 27.30 -0.89
C TRP A 53 1.23 26.10 -1.56
N ALA A 54 1.90 26.30 -2.70
CA ALA A 54 2.62 25.23 -3.42
C ALA A 54 3.61 24.50 -2.50
N TYR A 55 4.29 25.24 -1.61
CA TYR A 55 5.24 24.65 -0.66
C TYR A 55 4.56 23.72 0.37
N TRP A 56 3.44 24.16 0.95
CA TRP A 56 2.70 23.36 1.93
C TRP A 56 2.05 22.12 1.31
N ILE A 57 1.50 22.27 0.09
CA ILE A 57 0.90 21.16 -0.65
C ILE A 57 1.96 20.16 -1.09
N LEU A 58 3.16 20.62 -1.45
CA LEU A 58 4.29 19.74 -1.75
C LEU A 58 4.68 18.89 -0.52
N ILE A 59 4.80 19.51 0.65
CA ILE A 59 5.10 18.79 1.90
C ILE A 59 4.03 17.71 2.17
N LEU A 60 2.75 18.06 2.03
CA LEU A 60 1.65 17.12 2.20
C LEU A 60 1.71 15.97 1.19
N GLY A 61 2.01 16.27 -0.08
CA GLY A 61 2.17 15.27 -1.14
C GLY A 61 3.29 14.28 -0.83
N ILE A 62 4.44 14.77 -0.35
CA ILE A 62 5.57 13.94 0.05
C ILE A 62 5.19 13.06 1.26
N ALA A 63 4.54 13.62 2.27
CA ALA A 63 4.10 12.87 3.45
C ALA A 63 3.12 11.73 3.06
N LEU A 64 2.14 12.02 2.21
CA LEU A 64 1.20 11.02 1.69
C LEU A 64 1.91 9.93 0.90
N LEU A 65 2.89 10.30 0.08
CA LEU A 65 3.67 9.36 -0.72
C LEU A 65 4.49 8.43 0.18
N ILE A 66 5.19 8.97 1.19
CA ILE A 66 5.97 8.18 2.15
C ILE A 66 5.07 7.17 2.88
N ILE A 67 3.93 7.63 3.39
CA ILE A 67 2.97 6.77 4.11
C ILE A 67 2.46 5.68 3.17
N GLY A 68 2.01 6.04 1.98
CA GLY A 68 1.51 5.09 1.00
C GLY A 68 2.54 4.03 0.63
N VAL A 69 3.77 4.45 0.32
CA VAL A 69 4.87 3.55 -0.03
C VAL A 69 5.22 2.63 1.15
N PHE A 70 5.28 3.14 2.37
CA PHE A 70 5.57 2.33 3.56
C PHE A 70 4.55 1.21 3.75
N TYR A 71 3.25 1.52 3.65
CA TYR A 71 2.19 0.53 3.78
C TYR A 71 2.21 -0.51 2.65
N VAL A 72 2.42 -0.07 1.41
CA VAL A 72 2.49 -0.98 0.25
C VAL A 72 3.71 -1.90 0.37
N TYR A 73 4.87 -1.37 0.75
CA TYR A 73 6.07 -2.16 0.97
C TYR A 73 5.86 -3.22 2.07
N GLY A 74 5.26 -2.83 3.19
CA GLY A 74 4.92 -3.76 4.28
C GLY A 74 4.03 -4.91 3.81
N TYR A 75 3.02 -4.62 3.00
CA TYR A 75 2.17 -5.66 2.42
C TYR A 75 2.94 -6.62 1.52
N PHE A 76 3.76 -6.11 0.60
CA PHE A 76 4.55 -6.98 -0.28
C PHE A 76 5.52 -7.87 0.50
N LYS A 77 6.09 -7.36 1.59
CA LYS A 77 6.93 -8.15 2.50
C LYS A 77 6.13 -9.31 3.11
N TYR A 78 4.95 -9.05 3.67
CA TYR A 78 4.09 -10.10 4.25
C TYR A 78 3.60 -11.08 3.18
N LEU A 79 3.28 -10.62 1.98
CA LEU A 79 2.86 -11.47 0.87
C LEU A 79 3.97 -12.42 0.43
N LYS A 80 5.21 -11.93 0.37
CA LYS A 80 6.37 -12.74 0.03
C LYS A 80 6.61 -13.82 1.09
N GLU A 81 6.61 -13.43 2.37
CA GLU A 81 6.76 -14.35 3.51
C GLU A 81 5.67 -15.44 3.50
N PHE A 82 4.41 -15.05 3.30
CA PHE A 82 3.29 -15.98 3.20
C PHE A 82 3.49 -16.98 2.03
N LYS A 83 3.86 -16.49 0.84
CA LYS A 83 4.10 -17.36 -0.32
C LYS A 83 5.25 -18.34 -0.09
N GLU A 84 6.30 -17.93 0.61
CA GLU A 84 7.43 -18.80 0.96
C GLU A 84 7.00 -19.90 1.93
N LEU A 85 6.25 -19.56 2.98
CA LEU A 85 5.73 -20.54 3.94
C LEU A 85 4.73 -21.51 3.28
N MET A 86 3.92 -21.02 2.33
CA MET A 86 2.99 -21.86 1.57
C MET A 86 3.66 -22.79 0.57
N LYS A 87 4.94 -22.61 0.24
CA LYS A 87 5.71 -23.56 -0.59
C LYS A 87 6.26 -24.75 0.18
N ILE A 88 6.11 -24.78 1.51
CA ILE A 88 6.58 -25.89 2.33
C ILE A 88 5.80 -27.17 1.98
N ASN A 89 6.51 -28.22 1.57
CA ASN A 89 5.94 -29.54 1.25
C ASN A 89 5.99 -30.53 2.42
N SER A 90 6.78 -30.24 3.47
CA SER A 90 6.88 -31.10 4.65
C SER A 90 5.82 -30.75 5.69
N LYS A 91 4.97 -31.73 6.06
CA LYS A 91 3.92 -31.59 7.08
C LYS A 91 4.46 -31.08 8.41
N ALA A 92 5.57 -31.63 8.90
CA ALA A 92 6.17 -31.22 10.18
C ALA A 92 6.62 -29.76 10.16
N LYS A 93 7.23 -29.32 9.05
CA LYS A 93 7.69 -27.94 8.89
C LYS A 93 6.52 -26.96 8.70
N PHE A 94 5.42 -27.41 8.09
CA PHE A 94 4.19 -26.63 7.97
C PHE A 94 3.53 -26.41 9.34
N ILE A 95 3.36 -27.48 10.14
CA ILE A 95 2.78 -27.38 11.50
C ILE A 95 3.60 -26.43 12.38
N LYS A 96 4.94 -26.52 12.33
CA LYS A 96 5.82 -25.63 13.11
C LYS A 96 5.61 -24.13 12.80
N ASN A 97 5.22 -23.79 11.58
CA ASN A 97 5.01 -22.40 11.15
C ASN A 97 3.53 -22.03 11.04
N LEU A 98 2.61 -22.89 11.50
CA LEU A 98 1.18 -22.72 11.25
C LEU A 98 0.64 -21.41 11.84
N ASP A 99 0.99 -21.11 13.09
CA ASP A 99 0.57 -19.88 13.77
C ASP A 99 0.99 -18.64 12.97
N ARG A 100 2.21 -18.65 12.42
CA ARG A 100 2.72 -17.56 11.59
C ARG A 100 1.99 -17.46 10.25
N ILE A 101 1.66 -18.59 9.64
CA ILE A 101 0.92 -18.64 8.38
C ILE A 101 -0.50 -18.08 8.57
N GLU A 102 -1.17 -18.44 9.66
CA GLU A 102 -2.49 -17.92 10.02
C GLU A 102 -2.46 -16.43 10.35
N GLU A 103 -1.46 -15.99 11.12
CA GLU A 103 -1.24 -14.58 11.42
C GLU A 103 -1.07 -13.76 10.12
N LEU A 104 -0.25 -14.25 9.19
CA LEU A 104 -0.04 -13.61 7.90
C LEU A 104 -1.32 -13.63 7.06
N ALA A 105 -2.04 -14.76 6.99
CA ALA A 105 -3.29 -14.86 6.26
C ALA A 105 -4.32 -13.84 6.76
N TRP A 106 -4.46 -13.71 8.09
CA TRP A 106 -5.33 -12.73 8.72
C TRP A 106 -4.89 -11.29 8.45
N ARG A 107 -3.58 -11.01 8.38
CA ARG A 107 -3.07 -9.66 8.05
C ARG A 107 -3.25 -9.27 6.59
N LEU A 108 -3.21 -10.22 5.65
CA LEU A 108 -3.23 -9.95 4.21
C LEU A 108 -4.65 -9.79 3.65
N HIS A 109 -5.49 -10.82 3.77
CA HIS A 109 -6.86 -10.83 3.24
C HIS A 109 -7.59 -12.14 3.62
N PRO A 110 -8.93 -12.13 3.77
CA PRO A 110 -9.72 -13.35 3.99
C PRO A 110 -9.56 -14.42 2.90
N ARG A 111 -9.16 -14.03 1.68
CA ARG A 111 -8.88 -14.97 0.60
C ARG A 111 -7.66 -15.85 0.92
N PHE A 112 -6.65 -15.31 1.60
CA PHE A 112 -5.47 -16.09 2.00
C PHE A 112 -5.81 -17.10 3.09
N GLU A 113 -6.76 -16.79 3.97
CA GLU A 113 -7.29 -17.72 4.97
C GLU A 113 -7.87 -18.98 4.30
N ASN A 114 -8.64 -18.83 3.23
CA ASN A 114 -9.14 -19.96 2.44
C ASN A 114 -8.01 -20.84 1.88
N ILE A 115 -6.93 -20.23 1.40
CA ILE A 115 -5.77 -20.95 0.85
C ILE A 115 -5.06 -21.74 1.98
N VAL A 116 -4.97 -21.17 3.18
CA VAL A 116 -4.43 -21.89 4.36
C VAL A 116 -5.32 -23.07 4.72
N ILE A 117 -6.64 -22.89 4.72
CA ILE A 117 -7.61 -23.96 5.01
C ILE A 117 -7.49 -25.11 3.99
N GLU A 118 -7.36 -24.81 2.70
CA GLU A 118 -7.14 -25.82 1.67
C GLU A 118 -5.85 -26.61 1.92
N LYS A 119 -4.75 -25.91 2.23
CA LYS A 119 -3.47 -26.57 2.52
C LYS A 119 -3.48 -27.38 3.83
N LYS A 120 -4.23 -26.96 4.84
CA LYS A 120 -4.48 -27.77 6.05
C LYS A 120 -5.19 -29.08 5.71
N LYS A 121 -6.18 -29.04 4.82
CA LYS A 121 -6.90 -30.24 4.34
C LYS A 121 -5.97 -31.20 3.60
N GLU A 122 -5.07 -30.69 2.75
CA GLU A 122 -4.06 -31.51 2.05
C GLU A 122 -3.20 -32.32 3.05
N PHE A 123 -2.76 -31.69 4.13
CA PHE A 123 -1.96 -32.36 5.16
C PHE A 123 -2.79 -33.16 6.19
N ARG A 124 -4.12 -33.21 6.05
CA ARG A 124 -5.06 -33.81 7.01
C ARG A 124 -4.85 -33.29 8.42
N ILE A 125 -4.72 -31.97 8.55
CA ILE A 125 -4.63 -31.26 9.82
C ILE A 125 -6.03 -30.68 10.10
N LYS A 126 -6.50 -30.77 11.35
CA LYS A 126 -7.78 -30.16 11.75
C LYS A 126 -7.73 -28.63 11.71
#